data_AF-A0ABD3F037-F1
#
_entry.id   AF-A0ABD3F037-F1
#
_cell.length_a   1.000
_cell.length_b   1.000
_cell.length_c   1.000
_cell.angle_alpha   90.00
_cell.angle_beta   90.00
_cell.angle_gamma   90.00
#
_symmetry.space_group_name_H-M   'P 1'
#
loop_
_entity.id
_entity.type
_entity.pdbx_description
1 polymer ?
#
loop_
_entity_poly.entity_id
_entity_poly.type
_entity_poly.pdbx_seq_one_letter_code
_entity_poly.pdbx_strand_id
1 'polypeptide(L)'
;MTVKIALLWLFAAISGLCYSHTSPPQLVQGNPDTQSSDITPTSQWNSVVGGVSILYPVEGSIEVAPVEFKVEIEVLPGGEKFVDELGTTKMCAEVNGVVISCSRVSDPPIQFYSLGNYTLRTYLELPDGSTRTITRLISPPVSFKVVNQAEFDANIARKLQKNDEMIRKGYKMSLVEWAQRQQHQPDKETLESLQHDEEIRGIEGKDTQLSELLMVIGVKTAGVSHFPFRQAIRETWASRSALPQGVKVFFLGCRPYASAPDESVLNSTEDAKLRRMWEAIELEKQVYGDLLTSELDCDDKYTSLADKMKEFLHFAATKFPQAQYVMIADDDLYLRLDQIAVWLRSLGPHQRFYAGQVRKIGNGLRSRPTQDPESPHYLPREVYPLSELPPFALGANFFLSMDCAQFVSKNRRWLRDLRGMDDISIALWMLVRQVHPLHRNGLEYLRPKPCEDHLVALSDLSVAAIRLIHANTLSQSAFCRDFDRQVWMWEHIGNGGKTLGSRWKLSYSPELLDFGLDIRDEEIIVTIFTSSRAGVKSAYTPANQTVEEILRSLCVQAKLHFPGSVSSCPVFTDLARSALHNFYYKLEEDSKAKLAEWNFALE
;
A
#
# COMPACT_ATOMS: atom_id res chain seq x y z
N MET A 1 -17.89 -23.36 7.46
CA MET A 1 -16.86 -22.30 7.47
C MET A 1 -16.64 -21.89 8.91
N THR A 2 -15.47 -22.19 9.49
CA THR A 2 -15.14 -21.83 10.87
C THR A 2 -14.88 -20.32 10.99
N VAL A 3 -15.49 -19.67 11.97
CA VAL A 3 -15.30 -18.26 12.31
C VAL A 3 -14.10 -18.15 13.25
N LYS A 4 -13.24 -17.14 13.07
CA LYS A 4 -12.09 -16.91 13.95
C LYS A 4 -12.25 -15.50 14.48
N ILE A 5 -12.34 -15.33 15.80
CA ILE A 5 -12.50 -14.03 16.45
C ILE A 5 -11.14 -13.64 17.04
N ALA A 6 -10.44 -12.75 16.35
CA ALA A 6 -9.27 -12.08 16.91
C ALA A 6 -9.76 -10.95 17.84
N LEU A 7 -9.39 -11.00 19.12
CA LEU A 7 -9.69 -9.95 20.09
C LEU A 7 -8.74 -8.76 19.85
N LEU A 8 -9.13 -7.86 18.94
CA LEU A 8 -8.50 -6.55 18.78
C LEU A 8 -9.39 -5.48 19.37
N TRP A 9 -8.99 -5.03 20.56
CA TRP A 9 -9.70 -3.99 21.29
C TRP A 9 -9.18 -2.61 20.89
N LEU A 10 -10.06 -1.82 20.28
CA LEU A 10 -10.03 -0.37 20.33
C LEU A 10 -10.81 0.05 21.58
N PHE A 11 -10.15 0.65 22.58
CA PHE A 11 -10.86 1.31 23.68
C PHE A 11 -10.98 2.81 23.39
N ALA A 12 -12.21 3.30 23.37
CA ALA A 12 -12.55 4.66 23.77
C ALA A 12 -13.15 4.58 25.19
N ALA A 13 -12.61 5.41 26.08
CA ALA A 13 -12.99 5.51 27.48
C ALA A 13 -14.43 6.00 27.67
N ILE A 14 -15.17 5.37 28.58
CA ILE A 14 -16.39 5.97 29.16
C ILE A 14 -16.24 5.96 30.67
N SER A 15 -15.83 7.10 31.21
CA SER A 15 -16.09 7.49 32.60
C SER A 15 -16.82 8.83 32.56
N GLY A 16 -18.11 8.82 32.87
CA GLY A 16 -18.95 10.01 32.85
C GLY A 16 -20.35 9.68 33.34
N LEU A 17 -20.47 9.54 34.66
CA LEU A 17 -21.74 9.51 35.38
C LEU A 17 -22.63 10.69 34.99
N CYS A 18 -23.89 10.42 34.61
CA CYS A 18 -25.00 11.29 34.94
C CYS A 18 -26.30 10.47 35.05
N TYR A 19 -26.80 10.41 36.27
CA TYR A 19 -28.13 9.94 36.66
C TYR A 19 -29.22 10.84 36.05
N SER A 20 -30.29 10.25 35.53
CA SER A 20 -31.64 10.78 35.72
C SER A 20 -32.71 9.69 35.54
N HIS A 21 -33.73 9.80 36.39
CA HIS A 21 -34.76 8.83 36.74
C HIS A 21 -36.00 8.86 35.82
N THR A 22 -36.89 7.87 36.05
CA THR A 22 -38.34 7.75 35.73
C THR A 22 -38.68 7.12 34.36
N SER A 23 -39.55 6.12 34.16
CA SER A 23 -40.41 5.22 34.98
C SER A 23 -40.87 4.01 34.09
N PRO A 24 -41.46 2.91 34.62
CA PRO A 24 -41.54 1.60 33.94
C PRO A 24 -42.98 1.24 33.42
N PRO A 25 -43.32 -0.02 33.05
CA PRO A 25 -43.69 -0.45 31.70
C PRO A 25 -45.20 -0.77 31.53
N GLN A 26 -45.68 -0.89 30.28
CA GLN A 26 -46.98 -1.49 29.99
C GLN A 26 -46.85 -2.89 29.39
N LEU A 27 -47.56 -3.82 30.04
CA LEU A 27 -47.77 -5.22 29.71
C LEU A 27 -48.56 -5.39 28.41
N VAL A 28 -48.15 -6.34 27.57
CA VAL A 28 -49.06 -7.07 26.69
C VAL A 28 -48.71 -8.56 26.76
N GLN A 29 -49.66 -9.34 27.26
CA GLN A 29 -49.67 -10.81 27.24
C GLN A 29 -50.19 -11.30 25.87
N GLY A 30 -49.63 -12.40 25.38
CA GLY A 30 -50.15 -13.18 24.25
C GLY A 30 -49.30 -14.43 23.99
N ASN A 31 -49.74 -15.54 24.56
CA ASN A 31 -49.18 -16.92 24.53
C ASN A 31 -49.79 -17.72 23.35
N PRO A 32 -49.54 -19.03 23.18
CA PRO A 32 -48.32 -19.77 22.80
C PRO A 32 -48.52 -20.62 21.51
N ASP A 33 -47.49 -21.42 21.21
CA ASP A 33 -47.50 -22.75 20.53
C ASP A 33 -46.74 -22.82 19.21
N THR A 34 -45.51 -23.38 19.28
CA THR A 34 -45.16 -24.60 18.54
C THR A 34 -43.78 -25.15 18.98
N GLN A 35 -43.87 -26.26 19.74
CA GLN A 35 -42.98 -27.43 19.76
C GLN A 35 -41.46 -27.23 19.76
N SER A 36 -40.88 -27.33 20.95
CA SER A 36 -39.46 -27.63 21.17
C SER A 36 -39.16 -29.10 20.86
N SER A 37 -38.30 -29.36 19.88
CA SER A 37 -37.61 -30.63 19.76
C SER A 37 -36.47 -30.67 20.78
N ASP A 38 -36.57 -31.60 21.72
CA ASP A 38 -35.55 -31.91 22.73
C ASP A 38 -34.19 -32.22 22.09
N ILE A 39 -33.21 -31.35 22.37
CA ILE A 39 -31.78 -31.66 22.20
C ILE A 39 -31.24 -31.88 23.61
N THR A 40 -30.83 -33.13 23.90
CA THR A 40 -30.13 -33.49 25.15
C THR A 40 -28.86 -32.64 25.33
N PRO A 41 -28.59 -32.11 26.55
CA PRO A 41 -27.47 -31.21 26.81
C PRO A 41 -26.17 -32.01 26.99
N THR A 42 -25.47 -32.24 25.89
CA THR A 42 -24.03 -32.54 25.93
C THR A 42 -23.30 -31.32 25.41
N SER A 43 -22.69 -30.57 26.34
CA SER A 43 -21.76 -29.43 26.16
C SER A 43 -22.06 -28.50 24.97
N GLN A 44 -23.01 -27.57 25.13
CA GLN A 44 -23.29 -26.47 24.19
C GLN A 44 -22.00 -25.81 23.66
N TRP A 45 -20.97 -25.68 24.49
CA TRP A 45 -19.70 -25.06 24.13
C TRP A 45 -18.82 -25.83 23.14
N ASN A 46 -18.88 -27.17 23.11
CA ASN A 46 -18.08 -27.97 22.17
C ASN A 46 -18.57 -27.81 20.72
N SER A 47 -19.82 -27.35 20.53
CA SER A 47 -20.35 -26.96 19.22
C SER A 47 -20.13 -25.47 18.87
N VAL A 48 -19.57 -24.68 19.79
CA VAL A 48 -19.43 -23.22 19.66
C VAL A 48 -17.97 -22.80 19.52
N VAL A 49 -17.05 -23.37 20.30
CA VAL A 49 -15.63 -22.99 20.30
C VAL A 49 -14.77 -24.12 19.75
N GLY A 50 -13.99 -23.84 18.71
CA GLY A 50 -13.09 -24.79 18.07
C GLY A 50 -11.68 -24.81 18.68
N GLY A 51 -11.25 -23.69 19.27
CA GLY A 51 -9.86 -23.49 19.67
C GLY A 51 -9.61 -22.14 20.33
N VAL A 52 -8.52 -22.05 21.09
CA VAL A 52 -7.95 -20.79 21.60
C VAL A 52 -6.48 -20.77 21.23
N SER A 53 -6.03 -19.67 20.65
CA SER A 53 -4.64 -19.46 20.24
C SER A 53 -4.12 -18.11 20.72
N ILE A 54 -2.83 -18.06 21.05
CA ILE A 54 -2.16 -16.81 21.42
C ILE A 54 -1.70 -16.14 20.12
N LEU A 55 -2.15 -14.90 19.89
CA LEU A 55 -1.71 -14.06 18.77
C LEU A 55 -0.47 -13.25 19.11
N TYR A 56 -0.32 -12.87 20.38
CA TYR A 56 0.83 -12.11 20.87
C TYR A 56 1.01 -12.35 22.39
N PRO A 57 2.24 -12.57 22.90
CA PRO A 57 3.53 -12.63 22.18
C PRO A 57 3.60 -13.75 21.14
N VAL A 58 4.59 -13.67 20.24
CA VAL A 58 4.84 -14.71 19.21
C VAL A 58 5.94 -15.63 19.73
N GLU A 59 5.94 -16.89 19.29
CA GLU A 59 6.95 -17.87 19.68
C GLU A 59 8.39 -17.35 19.47
N GLY A 60 9.19 -17.39 20.55
CA GLY A 60 10.57 -16.92 20.58
C GLY A 60 10.74 -15.40 20.57
N SER A 61 9.66 -14.61 20.72
CA SER A 61 9.77 -13.16 20.65
C SER A 61 10.47 -12.55 21.87
N ILE A 62 11.13 -11.41 21.65
CA ILE A 62 11.78 -10.61 22.69
C ILE A 62 10.99 -9.32 22.78
N GLU A 63 10.49 -9.00 23.97
CA GLU A 63 9.56 -7.90 24.22
C GLU A 63 10.04 -6.98 25.36
N VAL A 64 9.44 -5.79 25.43
CA VAL A 64 9.58 -4.85 26.55
C VAL A 64 8.27 -4.81 27.33
N ALA A 65 8.37 -4.66 28.65
CA ALA A 65 7.20 -4.50 29.51
C ALA A 65 6.51 -3.12 29.30
N PRO A 66 5.16 -3.04 29.35
CA PRO A 66 4.22 -4.16 29.48
C PRO A 66 4.03 -4.95 28.19
N VAL A 67 4.00 -6.28 28.30
CA VAL A 67 3.59 -7.18 27.21
C VAL A 67 2.08 -7.38 27.29
N GLU A 68 1.34 -6.91 26.30
CA GLU A 68 -0.11 -7.13 26.22
C GLU A 68 -0.42 -8.49 25.60
N PHE A 69 -1.19 -9.35 26.25
CA PHE A 69 -1.53 -10.66 25.68
C PHE A 69 -2.72 -10.53 24.73
N LYS A 70 -2.54 -10.93 23.47
CA LYS A 70 -3.60 -10.99 22.46
C LYS A 70 -3.94 -12.44 22.16
N VAL A 71 -5.23 -12.74 22.14
CA VAL A 71 -5.76 -14.11 22.01
C VAL A 71 -6.80 -14.14 20.90
N GLU A 72 -6.80 -15.20 20.11
CA GLU A 72 -7.83 -15.53 19.15
C GLU A 72 -8.66 -16.71 19.68
N ILE A 73 -9.98 -16.56 19.58
CA ILE A 73 -10.94 -17.61 19.90
C ILE A 73 -11.56 -18.07 18.58
N GLU A 74 -11.35 -19.33 18.24
CA GLU A 74 -11.97 -19.94 17.07
C GLU A 74 -13.42 -20.32 17.41
N VAL A 75 -14.36 -19.72 16.69
CA VAL A 75 -15.79 -19.94 16.84
C VAL A 75 -16.30 -20.82 15.69
N LEU A 76 -16.89 -21.94 16.01
CA LEU A 76 -17.44 -22.88 15.03
C LEU A 76 -18.66 -22.29 14.31
N PRO A 77 -18.95 -22.71 13.05
CA PRO A 77 -20.11 -22.20 12.33
C PRO A 77 -21.41 -22.46 13.10
N GLY A 78 -22.25 -21.44 13.25
CA GLY A 78 -23.46 -21.46 14.09
C GLY A 78 -23.23 -21.00 15.53
N GLY A 79 -21.96 -20.93 15.97
CA GLY A 79 -21.54 -20.41 17.27
C GLY A 79 -21.57 -18.88 17.38
N GLU A 80 -21.77 -18.16 16.27
CA GLU A 80 -21.74 -16.70 16.22
C GLU A 80 -22.84 -16.05 17.06
N LYS A 81 -23.92 -16.78 17.33
CA LYS A 81 -25.04 -16.34 18.18
C LYS A 81 -24.66 -16.29 19.67
N PHE A 82 -23.58 -16.95 20.06
CA PHE A 82 -23.14 -17.07 21.45
C PHE A 82 -21.94 -16.16 21.77
N VAL A 83 -21.60 -15.21 20.88
CA VAL A 83 -20.42 -14.35 21.08
C VAL A 83 -20.59 -13.41 22.28
N ASP A 84 -21.80 -12.91 22.55
CA ASP A 84 -22.04 -12.08 23.74
C ASP A 84 -21.85 -12.89 25.03
N GLU A 85 -22.30 -14.15 25.03
CA GLU A 85 -22.06 -15.10 26.14
C GLU A 85 -20.56 -15.42 26.27
N LEU A 86 -19.86 -15.63 25.15
CA LEU A 86 -18.40 -15.77 25.12
C LEU A 86 -17.71 -14.54 25.69
N GLY A 87 -18.21 -13.34 25.42
CA GLY A 87 -17.69 -12.09 25.97
C GLY A 87 -17.68 -12.08 27.50
N THR A 88 -18.68 -12.71 28.13
CA THR A 88 -18.78 -12.83 29.59
C THR A 88 -18.00 -14.01 30.17
N THR A 89 -17.49 -14.90 29.32
CA THR A 89 -16.75 -16.10 29.73
C THR A 89 -15.40 -15.70 30.33
N LYS A 90 -14.96 -16.45 31.34
CA LYS A 90 -13.69 -16.21 32.03
C LYS A 90 -12.52 -16.78 31.24
N MET A 91 -11.55 -15.93 30.96
CA MET A 91 -10.27 -16.25 30.34
C MET A 91 -9.16 -16.04 31.36
N CYS A 92 -8.24 -16.99 31.45
CA CYS A 92 -7.09 -16.89 32.34
C CYS A 92 -5.78 -16.99 31.56
N ALA A 93 -4.77 -16.28 32.02
CA ALA A 93 -3.40 -16.36 31.52
C ALA A 93 -2.50 -17.04 32.58
N GLU A 94 -1.75 -18.04 32.14
CA GLU A 94 -0.81 -18.81 32.93
C GLU A 94 0.60 -18.56 32.39
N VAL A 95 1.50 -18.09 33.26
CA VAL A 95 2.91 -17.86 32.93
C VAL A 95 3.77 -18.80 33.78
N ASN A 96 4.58 -19.62 33.12
CA ASN A 96 5.46 -20.62 33.76
C ASN A 96 4.71 -21.55 34.75
N GLY A 97 3.48 -21.96 34.43
CA GLY A 97 2.69 -22.84 35.32
C GLY A 97 1.85 -22.10 36.36
N VAL A 98 1.94 -20.76 36.44
CA VAL A 98 1.26 -19.95 37.45
C VAL A 98 0.23 -19.04 36.81
N VAL A 99 -1.01 -19.11 37.27
CA VAL A 99 -2.08 -18.20 36.82
C VAL A 99 -1.78 -16.79 37.32
N ILE A 100 -1.53 -15.87 36.40
CA ILE A 100 -1.17 -14.47 36.73
C ILE A 100 -2.39 -13.55 36.77
N SER A 101 -3.41 -13.84 35.97
CA SER A 101 -4.61 -13.01 35.85
C SER A 101 -5.73 -13.81 35.19
N CYS A 102 -6.96 -13.50 35.58
CA CYS A 102 -8.16 -13.95 34.89
C CYS A 102 -9.10 -12.76 34.73
N SER A 103 -9.64 -12.60 33.53
CA SER A 103 -10.58 -11.55 33.17
C SER A 103 -11.71 -12.14 32.33
N ARG A 104 -12.76 -11.35 32.05
CA ARG A 104 -13.73 -11.72 31.02
C ARG A 104 -13.08 -11.55 29.66
N VAL A 105 -13.55 -12.29 28.66
CA VAL A 105 -13.10 -12.14 27.27
C VAL A 105 -13.31 -10.70 26.77
N SER A 106 -14.38 -10.03 27.22
CA SER A 106 -14.67 -8.63 26.88
C SER A 106 -13.83 -7.58 27.62
N ASP A 107 -13.06 -7.97 28.63
CA ASP A 107 -12.25 -7.04 29.43
C ASP A 107 -10.96 -6.64 28.68
N PRO A 108 -10.27 -5.57 29.11
CA PRO A 108 -9.00 -5.16 28.52
C PRO A 108 -7.94 -6.29 28.49
N PRO A 109 -7.01 -6.26 27.51
CA PRO A 109 -5.93 -7.24 27.41
C PRO A 109 -5.14 -7.39 28.71
N ILE A 110 -4.80 -8.64 29.05
CA ILE A 110 -3.95 -8.94 30.21
C ILE A 110 -2.54 -8.41 29.91
N GLN A 111 -1.99 -7.58 30.81
CA GLN A 111 -0.64 -7.03 30.69
C GLN A 111 0.33 -7.75 31.62
N PHE A 112 1.56 -7.96 31.15
CA PHE A 112 2.62 -8.63 31.89
C PHE A 112 3.89 -7.78 31.95
N TYR A 113 4.52 -7.67 33.13
CA TYR A 113 5.56 -6.66 33.40
C TYR A 113 6.93 -7.23 33.79
N SER A 114 7.01 -8.50 34.19
CA SER A 114 8.23 -9.04 34.79
C SER A 114 9.28 -9.36 33.73
N LEU A 115 10.55 -9.01 33.99
CA LEU A 115 11.69 -9.33 33.12
C LEU A 115 12.08 -10.81 33.25
N GLY A 116 12.55 -11.45 32.19
CA GLY A 116 12.96 -12.85 32.19
C GLY A 116 12.45 -13.67 31.00
N ASN A 117 12.61 -14.99 31.09
CA ASN A 117 12.10 -15.93 30.09
C ASN A 117 10.81 -16.57 30.61
N TYR A 118 9.79 -16.61 29.77
CA TYR A 118 8.45 -17.01 30.15
C TYR A 118 7.81 -17.90 29.10
N THR A 119 6.94 -18.79 29.56
CA THR A 119 6.04 -19.57 28.71
C THR A 119 4.61 -19.23 29.09
N LEU A 120 3.85 -18.69 28.14
CA LEU A 120 2.45 -18.31 28.29
C LEU A 120 1.55 -19.44 27.79
N ARG A 121 0.50 -19.73 28.57
CA ARG A 121 -0.71 -20.43 28.12
C ARG A 121 -1.93 -19.59 28.45
N THR A 122 -2.95 -19.66 27.62
CA THR A 122 -4.26 -19.10 27.94
C THR A 122 -5.30 -20.20 27.92
N TYR A 123 -6.33 -20.05 28.74
CA TYR A 123 -7.45 -20.98 28.69
C TYR A 123 -8.78 -20.28 28.96
N LEU A 124 -9.83 -20.80 28.32
CA LEU A 124 -11.22 -20.42 28.57
C LEU A 124 -11.86 -21.40 29.54
N GLU A 125 -12.54 -20.89 30.56
CA GLU A 125 -13.36 -21.68 31.48
C GLU A 125 -14.81 -21.69 30.98
N LEU A 126 -15.23 -22.82 30.41
CA LEU A 126 -16.55 -23.00 29.81
C LEU A 126 -17.44 -23.77 30.80
N PRO A 127 -18.51 -23.14 31.34
CA PRO A 127 -19.45 -23.81 32.25
C PRO A 127 -20.25 -24.88 31.51
N ASP A 128 -20.32 -26.11 32.04
CA ASP A 128 -21.22 -27.13 31.52
C ASP A 128 -22.63 -26.95 32.10
N GLY A 129 -23.64 -26.78 31.24
CA GLY A 129 -25.00 -26.39 31.62
C GLY A 129 -25.78 -27.41 32.46
N SER A 130 -25.22 -28.60 32.71
CA SER A 130 -25.88 -29.69 33.44
C SER A 130 -25.11 -30.20 34.68
N THR A 131 -23.85 -29.82 34.84
CA THR A 131 -22.97 -30.30 35.92
C THR A 131 -22.18 -29.13 36.52
N ARG A 132 -21.76 -29.20 37.79
CA ARG A 132 -20.83 -28.21 38.38
C ARG A 132 -19.39 -28.32 37.80
N THR A 133 -19.24 -28.93 36.62
CA THR A 133 -17.95 -29.22 35.99
C THR A 133 -17.60 -28.11 35.01
N ILE A 134 -16.37 -27.61 35.09
CA ILE A 134 -15.86 -26.55 34.20
C ILE A 134 -14.93 -27.21 33.19
N THR A 135 -15.24 -27.08 31.91
CA THR A 135 -14.33 -27.52 30.84
C THR A 135 -13.34 -26.42 30.53
N ARG A 136 -12.04 -26.75 30.49
CA ARG A 136 -10.98 -25.80 30.13
C ARG A 136 -10.51 -26.06 28.72
N LEU A 137 -10.62 -25.05 27.86
CA LEU A 137 -10.06 -25.07 26.53
C LEU A 137 -8.73 -24.31 26.54
N ILE A 138 -7.61 -25.02 26.38
CA ILE A 138 -6.25 -24.51 26.64
C ILE A 138 -5.54 -24.26 25.31
N SER A 139 -4.84 -23.13 25.21
CA SER A 139 -4.01 -22.80 24.06
C SER A 139 -2.73 -23.64 24.03
N PRO A 140 -2.11 -23.82 22.84
CA PRO A 140 -0.69 -24.18 22.77
C PRO A 140 0.16 -23.19 23.58
N PRO A 141 1.25 -23.65 24.23
CA PRO A 141 2.17 -22.75 24.92
C PRO A 141 2.95 -21.87 23.93
N VAL A 142 3.23 -20.64 24.33
CA VAL A 142 4.12 -19.72 23.61
C VAL A 142 5.25 -19.26 24.51
N SER A 143 6.50 -19.45 24.09
CA SER A 143 7.68 -18.97 24.82
C SER A 143 8.11 -17.58 24.34
N PHE A 144 8.41 -16.68 25.27
CA PHE A 144 8.85 -15.31 24.98
C PHE A 144 9.80 -14.80 26.07
N LYS A 145 10.57 -13.75 25.74
CA LYS A 145 11.52 -13.11 26.66
C LYS A 145 11.14 -11.65 26.87
N VAL A 146 11.12 -11.20 28.12
CA VAL A 146 10.92 -9.79 28.48
C VAL A 146 12.25 -9.19 28.95
N VAL A 147 12.68 -8.11 28.29
CA VAL A 147 13.97 -7.44 28.55
C VAL A 147 13.75 -5.96 28.84
N ASN A 148 14.81 -5.27 29.27
CA ASN A 148 14.79 -3.81 29.38
C ASN A 148 14.91 -3.14 27.99
N GLN A 149 14.60 -1.85 27.92
CA GLN A 149 14.60 -1.10 26.66
C GLN A 149 15.94 -1.16 25.92
N ALA A 150 17.07 -1.01 26.62
CA ALA A 150 18.39 -0.99 25.99
C ALA A 150 18.77 -2.34 25.35
N GLU A 151 18.44 -3.46 26.01
CA GLU A 151 18.65 -4.80 25.46
C GLU A 151 17.73 -5.07 24.26
N PHE A 152 16.48 -4.61 24.33
CA PHE A 152 15.53 -4.69 23.22
C PHE A 152 16.04 -3.92 22.01
N ASP A 153 16.43 -2.65 22.18
CA ASP A 153 16.92 -1.78 21.12
C ASP A 153 18.18 -2.36 20.47
N ALA A 154 19.12 -2.87 21.26
CA ALA A 154 20.32 -3.53 20.75
C ALA A 154 20.00 -4.79 19.93
N ASN A 155 19.01 -5.57 20.37
CA ASN A 155 18.55 -6.74 19.62
C ASN A 155 17.87 -6.37 18.30
N ILE A 156 17.01 -5.35 18.30
CA ILE A 156 16.37 -4.83 17.08
C ILE A 156 17.42 -4.29 16.11
N ALA A 157 18.37 -3.47 16.58
CA ALA A 157 19.45 -2.94 15.75
C ALA A 157 20.28 -4.03 15.07
N ARG A 158 20.63 -5.10 15.81
CA ARG A 158 21.34 -6.26 15.27
C ARG A 158 20.52 -7.01 14.21
N LYS A 159 19.21 -7.17 14.42
CA LYS A 159 18.31 -7.81 13.43
C LYS A 159 18.17 -6.96 12.17
N LEU A 160 18.01 -5.65 12.32
CA LEU A 160 17.97 -4.70 11.19
C LEU A 160 19.28 -4.73 10.39
N GLN A 161 20.43 -4.74 11.06
CA GLN A 161 21.73 -4.86 10.40
C GLN A 161 21.84 -6.17 9.60
N LYS A 162 21.45 -7.30 10.20
CA LYS A 162 21.43 -8.60 9.50
C LYS A 162 20.53 -8.56 8.26
N ASN A 163 19.33 -7.98 8.37
CA ASN A 163 18.43 -7.83 7.23
C ASN A 163 19.04 -6.93 6.13
N ASP A 164 19.68 -5.83 6.52
CA ASP A 164 20.33 -4.90 5.60
C ASP A 164 21.52 -5.56 4.86
N GLU A 165 22.23 -6.49 5.50
CA GLU A 165 23.32 -7.27 4.87
C GLU A 165 22.81 -8.30 3.85
N MET A 166 21.57 -8.78 4.00
CA MET A 166 20.94 -9.73 3.07
C MET A 166 20.31 -9.06 1.85
N ILE A 167 20.16 -7.73 1.87
CA ILE A 167 19.49 -6.96 0.82
C ILE A 167 20.53 -6.10 0.08
N ARG A 168 20.28 -5.80 -1.21
CA ARG A 168 21.16 -4.94 -2.00
C ARG A 168 21.41 -3.59 -1.31
N LYS A 169 22.64 -3.09 -1.40
CA LYS A 169 22.98 -1.75 -0.89
C LYS A 169 22.14 -0.67 -1.56
N GLY A 170 21.75 0.34 -0.78
CA GLY A 170 20.98 1.49 -1.26
C GLY A 170 19.50 1.21 -1.53
N TYR A 171 18.92 0.12 -1.01
CA TYR A 171 17.49 -0.19 -1.19
C TYR A 171 16.54 0.81 -0.49
N LYS A 172 17.05 1.58 0.49
CA LYS A 172 16.34 2.67 1.19
C LYS A 172 16.52 4.05 0.54
N MET A 173 17.20 4.12 -0.61
CA MET A 173 17.52 5.39 -1.29
C MET A 173 16.25 6.19 -1.57
N SER A 174 16.29 7.48 -1.26
CA SER A 174 15.18 8.40 -1.54
C SER A 174 15.04 8.66 -3.04
N LEU A 175 13.87 9.15 -3.46
CA LEU A 175 13.60 9.51 -4.85
C LEU A 175 14.62 10.50 -5.42
N VAL A 176 14.95 11.55 -4.64
CA VAL A 176 15.87 12.61 -5.08
C VAL A 176 17.30 12.08 -5.18
N GLU A 177 17.75 11.26 -4.23
CA GLU A 177 19.07 10.62 -4.30
C GLU A 177 19.18 9.67 -5.50
N TRP A 178 18.11 8.91 -5.79
CA TRP A 178 18.06 8.05 -6.98
C TRP A 178 18.15 8.87 -8.26
N ALA A 179 17.35 9.94 -8.38
CA ALA A 179 17.37 10.78 -9.58
C ALA A 179 18.73 11.45 -9.79
N GLN A 180 19.35 11.97 -8.71
CA GLN A 180 20.71 12.49 -8.76
C GLN A 180 21.70 11.44 -9.22
N ARG A 181 21.61 10.20 -8.71
CA ARG A 181 22.49 9.12 -9.14
C ARG A 181 22.33 8.84 -10.64
N GLN A 182 21.10 8.77 -11.15
CA GLN A 182 20.86 8.57 -12.58
C GLN A 182 21.40 9.72 -13.43
N GLN A 183 21.28 10.96 -12.98
CA GLN A 183 21.82 12.12 -13.69
C GLN A 183 23.35 12.13 -13.75
N HIS A 184 24.05 11.58 -12.75
CA HIS A 184 25.51 11.55 -12.74
C HIS A 184 26.09 10.28 -13.37
N GLN A 185 25.43 9.14 -13.13
CA GLN A 185 25.85 7.82 -13.58
C GLN A 185 24.61 6.99 -13.93
N PRO A 186 24.00 7.26 -15.10
CA PRO A 186 22.80 6.56 -15.52
C PRO A 186 23.10 5.09 -15.74
N ASP A 187 22.24 4.22 -15.23
CA ASP A 187 22.33 2.80 -15.54
C ASP A 187 21.80 2.51 -16.96
N LYS A 188 22.22 1.37 -17.50
CA LYS A 188 21.89 0.97 -18.88
C LYS A 188 20.37 0.85 -19.09
N GLU A 189 19.66 0.31 -18.11
CA GLU A 189 18.20 0.10 -18.18
C GLU A 189 17.46 1.43 -18.22
N THR A 190 17.89 2.41 -17.42
CA THR A 190 17.37 3.79 -17.43
C THR A 190 17.54 4.42 -18.80
N LEU A 191 18.74 4.35 -19.38
CA LEU A 191 19.00 4.90 -20.72
C LEU A 191 18.13 4.23 -21.79
N GLU A 192 18.02 2.90 -21.76
CA GLU A 192 17.17 2.14 -22.66
C GLU A 192 15.69 2.50 -22.51
N SER A 193 15.21 2.73 -21.28
CA SER A 193 13.84 3.20 -21.03
C SER A 193 13.60 4.60 -21.59
N LEU A 194 14.50 5.56 -21.36
CA LEU A 194 14.35 6.93 -21.83
C LEU A 194 14.40 7.06 -23.36
N GLN A 195 15.07 6.12 -24.06
CA GLN A 195 15.14 6.04 -25.52
C GLN A 195 13.84 5.65 -26.21
N HIS A 196 12.86 5.13 -25.47
CA HIS A 196 11.56 4.76 -26.00
C HIS A 196 10.54 5.81 -25.57
N ASP A 197 9.77 6.35 -26.51
CA ASP A 197 8.64 7.20 -26.15
C ASP A 197 7.46 6.36 -25.69
N GLU A 198 6.87 6.82 -24.60
CA GLU A 198 5.65 6.27 -24.06
C GLU A 198 4.43 6.74 -24.88
N GLU A 199 4.19 6.14 -26.03
CA GLU A 199 2.84 5.63 -26.18
C GLU A 199 2.76 4.42 -25.26
N ILE A 200 2.45 4.69 -23.97
CA ILE A 200 2.17 3.74 -22.88
C ILE A 200 2.60 2.32 -23.25
N ARG A 201 3.71 1.82 -22.68
CA ARG A 201 4.22 0.44 -22.79
C ARG A 201 3.22 -0.67 -22.38
N GLY A 202 1.93 -0.36 -22.35
CA GLY A 202 0.80 -1.27 -22.22
C GLY A 202 -0.28 -1.20 -23.31
N ILE A 203 -0.15 -0.43 -24.40
CA ILE A 203 -1.25 -0.30 -25.40
C ILE A 203 -0.95 -0.90 -26.79
N GLU A 204 0.28 -0.93 -27.31
CA GLU A 204 0.51 -1.55 -28.63
C GLU A 204 1.65 -2.57 -28.65
N GLY A 205 1.35 -3.76 -28.13
CA GLY A 205 1.93 -4.97 -28.70
C GLY A 205 1.22 -5.22 -30.03
N LYS A 206 1.81 -4.79 -31.15
CA LYS A 206 1.50 -5.38 -32.46
C LYS A 206 1.66 -6.90 -32.31
N ASP A 207 0.55 -7.60 -32.47
CA ASP A 207 0.48 -9.03 -32.75
C ASP A 207 0.84 -10.00 -31.61
N THR A 208 0.14 -9.90 -30.48
CA THR A 208 -0.10 -11.07 -29.62
C THR A 208 -1.60 -11.22 -29.45
N GLN A 209 -2.15 -12.38 -29.83
CA GLN A 209 -3.52 -12.79 -29.51
C GLN A 209 -3.91 -12.26 -28.14
N LEU A 210 -5.05 -11.56 -28.03
CA LEU A 210 -5.57 -11.04 -26.76
C LEU A 210 -5.61 -12.17 -25.72
N SER A 211 -4.53 -12.34 -24.95
CA SER A 211 -4.63 -13.00 -23.66
C SER A 211 -5.54 -12.07 -22.86
N GLU A 212 -6.75 -12.53 -22.54
CA GLU A 212 -7.72 -11.77 -21.78
C GLU A 212 -7.02 -11.11 -20.59
N LEU A 213 -7.00 -9.78 -20.56
CA LEU A 213 -6.39 -9.04 -19.46
C LEU A 213 -7.13 -9.45 -18.19
N LEU A 214 -6.45 -10.17 -17.30
CA LEU A 214 -7.08 -10.72 -16.11
C LEU A 214 -7.37 -9.60 -15.11
N MET A 215 -6.37 -8.76 -14.82
CA MET A 215 -6.47 -7.79 -13.73
C MET A 215 -5.57 -6.57 -13.92
N VAL A 216 -6.07 -5.41 -13.49
CA VAL A 216 -5.26 -4.19 -13.30
C VAL A 216 -5.15 -3.88 -11.81
N ILE A 217 -3.95 -3.69 -11.30
CA ILE A 217 -3.64 -3.41 -9.90
C ILE A 217 -3.28 -1.93 -9.75
N GLY A 218 -3.94 -1.23 -8.83
CA GLY A 218 -3.61 0.12 -8.40
C GLY A 218 -3.03 0.09 -7.00
N VAL A 219 -1.74 0.45 -6.88
CA VAL A 219 -1.01 0.49 -5.62
C VAL A 219 -1.03 1.91 -5.07
N LYS A 220 -1.74 2.12 -3.97
CA LYS A 220 -1.75 3.37 -3.21
C LYS A 220 -0.34 3.64 -2.68
N THR A 221 0.18 4.82 -2.99
CA THR A 221 1.53 5.21 -2.56
C THR A 221 1.62 6.70 -2.32
N ALA A 222 2.55 7.13 -1.47
CA ALA A 222 2.96 8.53 -1.37
C ALA A 222 3.99 8.84 -2.46
N GLY A 223 3.71 9.82 -3.32
CA GLY A 223 4.47 10.10 -4.53
C GLY A 223 5.97 10.35 -4.28
N VAL A 224 6.31 10.97 -3.14
CA VAL A 224 7.70 11.33 -2.81
C VAL A 224 8.33 10.37 -1.79
N SER A 225 7.73 10.22 -0.61
CA SER A 225 8.35 9.51 0.52
C SER A 225 8.38 7.99 0.36
N HIS A 226 7.47 7.41 -0.43
CA HIS A 226 7.34 5.95 -0.57
C HIS A 226 8.04 5.40 -1.83
N PHE A 227 8.97 6.15 -2.42
CA PHE A 227 9.82 5.63 -3.49
C PHE A 227 10.52 4.29 -3.15
N PRO A 228 11.08 4.08 -1.94
CA PRO A 228 11.68 2.79 -1.57
C PRO A 228 10.69 1.60 -1.61
N PHE A 229 9.41 1.83 -1.31
CA PHE A 229 8.37 0.82 -1.42
C PHE A 229 8.06 0.47 -2.87
N ARG A 230 7.91 1.48 -3.73
CA ARG A 230 7.72 1.26 -5.17
C ARG A 230 8.87 0.45 -5.76
N GLN A 231 10.11 0.79 -5.39
CA GLN A 231 11.28 0.01 -5.79
C GLN A 231 11.26 -1.42 -5.24
N ALA A 232 10.84 -1.61 -3.97
CA ALA A 232 10.67 -2.96 -3.42
C ALA A 232 9.69 -3.78 -4.24
N ILE A 233 8.54 -3.19 -4.60
CA ILE A 233 7.49 -3.86 -5.37
C ILE A 233 7.98 -4.21 -6.78
N ARG A 234 8.61 -3.25 -7.49
CA ARG A 234 9.20 -3.46 -8.83
C ARG A 234 10.27 -4.55 -8.85
N GLU A 235 11.05 -4.66 -7.78
CA GLU A 235 12.11 -5.66 -7.62
C GLU A 235 11.60 -7.04 -7.16
N THR A 236 10.34 -7.13 -6.74
CA THR A 236 9.79 -8.34 -6.11
C THR A 236 8.54 -8.83 -6.83
N TRP A 237 7.37 -8.76 -6.19
CA TRP A 237 6.14 -9.38 -6.69
C TRP A 237 5.57 -8.72 -7.95
N ALA A 238 5.97 -7.48 -8.28
CA ALA A 238 5.64 -6.83 -9.55
C ALA A 238 6.80 -6.82 -10.56
N SER A 239 7.89 -7.55 -10.29
CA SER A 239 8.99 -7.68 -11.24
C SER A 239 8.55 -8.40 -12.52
N ARG A 240 9.25 -8.14 -13.62
CA ARG A 240 8.96 -8.75 -14.93
C ARG A 240 8.93 -10.29 -14.90
N SER A 241 9.74 -10.91 -14.04
CA SER A 241 9.80 -12.36 -13.88
C SER A 241 8.72 -12.94 -12.96
N ALA A 242 8.24 -12.16 -12.00
CA ALA A 242 7.21 -12.60 -11.04
C ALA A 242 5.78 -12.29 -11.49
N LEU A 243 5.61 -11.28 -12.36
CA LEU A 243 4.30 -10.79 -12.76
C LEU A 243 3.56 -11.79 -13.67
N PRO A 244 2.37 -12.30 -13.29
CA PRO A 244 1.64 -13.25 -14.12
C PRO A 244 1.13 -12.61 -15.42
N GLN A 245 0.99 -13.43 -16.47
CA GLN A 245 0.39 -13.00 -17.74
C GLN A 245 -1.03 -12.41 -17.52
N GLY A 246 -1.32 -11.29 -18.16
CA GLY A 246 -2.61 -10.61 -18.05
C GLY A 246 -2.77 -9.76 -16.78
N VAL A 247 -1.70 -9.51 -16.02
CA VAL A 247 -1.70 -8.57 -14.89
C VAL A 247 -0.91 -7.32 -15.23
N LYS A 248 -1.46 -6.15 -14.90
CA LYS A 248 -0.76 -4.84 -14.98
C LYS A 248 -0.77 -4.17 -13.62
N VAL A 249 0.31 -3.49 -13.26
CA VAL A 249 0.47 -2.80 -11.96
C VAL A 249 0.76 -1.33 -12.22
N PHE A 250 0.08 -0.45 -11.49
CA PHE A 250 0.28 1.01 -11.52
C PHE A 250 0.37 1.55 -10.10
N PHE A 251 1.29 2.49 -9.87
CA PHE A 251 1.43 3.23 -8.62
C PHE A 251 0.60 4.51 -8.67
N LEU A 252 -0.19 4.76 -7.63
CA LEU A 252 -1.15 5.86 -7.56
C LEU A 252 -0.57 7.01 -6.75
N GLY A 253 0.24 7.84 -7.40
CA GLY A 253 0.93 9.00 -6.80
C GLY A 253 0.05 10.25 -6.68
N CYS A 254 -0.96 10.44 -7.55
CA CYS A 254 -1.77 11.67 -7.63
C CYS A 254 -0.89 12.94 -7.74
N ARG A 255 -1.46 14.12 -7.44
CA ARG A 255 -0.69 15.37 -7.32
C ARG A 255 0.09 15.38 -6.00
N PRO A 256 1.43 15.32 -6.04
CA PRO A 256 2.25 15.11 -4.87
C PRO A 256 2.32 16.36 -3.98
N TYR A 257 2.52 16.15 -2.68
CA TYR A 257 2.74 17.20 -1.70
C TYR A 257 4.15 17.09 -1.10
N ALA A 258 4.75 18.23 -0.79
CA ALA A 258 6.00 18.31 -0.04
C ALA A 258 5.76 19.02 1.30
N SER A 259 6.43 18.57 2.35
CA SER A 259 6.48 19.31 3.61
C SER A 259 7.47 20.46 3.47
N ALA A 260 7.02 21.70 3.65
CA ALA A 260 7.93 22.87 3.70
C ALA A 260 7.46 23.87 4.79
N PRO A 261 8.33 24.79 5.24
CA PRO A 261 8.00 25.79 6.24
C PRO A 261 6.85 26.72 5.79
N ASP A 262 6.33 27.53 6.72
CA ASP A 262 5.15 28.38 6.56
C ASP A 262 5.20 29.35 5.34
N GLU A 263 4.02 29.72 4.82
CA GLU A 263 3.78 30.40 3.53
C GLU A 263 4.47 31.78 3.41
N SER A 264 4.86 32.37 4.54
CA SER A 264 5.41 33.72 4.61
C SER A 264 6.92 33.84 4.29
N VAL A 265 7.65 32.73 4.09
CA VAL A 265 9.11 32.75 3.81
C VAL A 265 9.56 31.61 2.87
N LEU A 266 9.05 31.57 1.63
CA LEU A 266 9.76 30.81 0.58
C LEU A 266 11.01 31.61 0.18
N ASN A 267 12.18 31.06 0.49
CA ASN A 267 13.44 31.55 -0.05
C ASN A 267 13.81 30.76 -1.32
N SER A 268 14.75 31.28 -2.11
CA SER A 268 15.21 30.65 -3.36
C SER A 268 15.72 29.21 -3.19
N THR A 269 16.12 28.82 -1.99
CA THR A 269 16.63 27.47 -1.69
C THR A 269 15.51 26.44 -1.50
N GLU A 270 14.35 26.82 -0.96
CA GLU A 270 13.19 25.94 -0.84
C GLU A 270 12.55 25.69 -2.20
N ASP A 271 12.42 26.71 -3.04
CA ASP A 271 11.93 26.55 -4.42
C ASP A 271 12.81 25.58 -5.22
N ALA A 272 14.13 25.66 -5.05
CA ALA A 272 15.05 24.73 -5.70
C ALA A 272 14.88 23.28 -5.22
N LYS A 273 14.55 23.07 -3.93
CA LYS A 273 14.24 21.73 -3.40
C LYS A 273 12.94 21.18 -3.97
N LEU A 274 11.88 21.97 -4.00
CA LEU A 274 10.58 21.58 -4.57
C LEU A 274 10.72 21.23 -6.05
N ARG A 275 11.46 22.04 -6.83
CA ARG A 275 11.79 21.73 -8.22
C ARG A 275 12.55 20.41 -8.37
N ARG A 276 13.59 20.17 -7.56
CA ARG A 276 14.34 18.90 -7.60
C ARG A 276 13.46 17.69 -7.30
N MET A 277 12.54 17.80 -6.34
CA MET A 277 11.58 16.73 -6.04
C MET A 277 10.68 16.46 -7.24
N TRP A 278 10.12 17.50 -7.87
CA TRP A 278 9.28 17.36 -9.04
C TRP A 278 10.02 16.70 -10.21
N GLU A 279 11.22 17.18 -10.54
CA GLU A 279 12.05 16.60 -11.60
C GLU A 279 12.37 15.13 -11.32
N ALA A 280 12.59 14.76 -10.06
CA ALA A 280 12.82 13.37 -9.69
C ALA A 280 11.56 12.49 -9.89
N ILE A 281 10.36 13.02 -9.63
CA ILE A 281 9.08 12.34 -9.91
C ILE A 281 8.92 12.13 -11.42
N GLU A 282 9.13 13.18 -12.22
CA GLU A 282 9.01 13.08 -13.68
C GLU A 282 10.05 12.12 -14.26
N LEU A 283 11.28 12.09 -13.73
CA LEU A 283 12.28 11.11 -14.13
C LEU A 283 11.81 9.68 -13.80
N GLU A 284 11.26 9.45 -12.61
CA GLU A 284 10.72 8.14 -12.25
C GLU A 284 9.60 7.73 -13.21
N LYS A 285 8.68 8.64 -13.52
CA LYS A 285 7.60 8.38 -14.48
C LYS A 285 8.15 7.95 -15.83
N GLN A 286 9.10 8.70 -16.39
CA GLN A 286 9.69 8.41 -17.69
C GLN A 286 10.52 7.12 -17.71
N VAL A 287 11.13 6.74 -16.59
CA VAL A 287 11.96 5.54 -16.50
C VAL A 287 11.13 4.27 -16.37
N TYR A 288 10.07 4.29 -15.54
CA TYR A 288 9.30 3.09 -15.20
C TYR A 288 7.93 3.00 -15.88
N GLY A 289 7.31 4.12 -16.23
CA GLY A 289 6.02 4.16 -16.94
C GLY A 289 4.80 3.65 -16.17
N ASP A 290 4.95 3.42 -14.87
CA ASP A 290 3.95 2.81 -14.00
C ASP A 290 3.43 3.75 -12.91
N LEU A 291 4.02 4.94 -12.75
CA LEU A 291 3.62 5.93 -11.75
C LEU A 291 2.63 6.93 -12.33
N LEU A 292 1.39 6.90 -11.83
CA LEU A 292 0.32 7.81 -12.22
C LEU A 292 0.28 9.01 -11.27
N THR A 293 0.48 10.21 -11.81
CA THR A 293 0.40 11.49 -11.08
C THR A 293 -0.66 12.39 -11.70
N SER A 294 -0.29 13.18 -12.70
CA SER A 294 -1.15 14.10 -13.46
C SER A 294 -2.28 13.40 -14.23
N GLU A 295 -2.13 12.10 -14.48
CA GLU A 295 -3.15 11.24 -15.09
C GLU A 295 -4.36 11.01 -14.17
N LEU A 296 -4.22 11.25 -12.87
CA LEU A 296 -5.27 11.12 -11.87
C LEU A 296 -5.65 12.50 -11.31
N ASP A 297 -6.94 12.85 -11.39
CA ASP A 297 -7.44 14.13 -10.88
C ASP A 297 -7.65 14.11 -9.35
N CYS A 298 -6.57 13.86 -8.60
CA CYS A 298 -6.57 13.73 -7.15
C CYS A 298 -5.35 14.40 -6.52
N ASP A 299 -5.42 14.62 -5.21
CA ASP A 299 -4.34 15.15 -4.39
C ASP A 299 -3.73 14.03 -3.53
N ASP A 300 -2.41 14.00 -3.37
CA ASP A 300 -1.71 13.00 -2.56
C ASP A 300 -1.81 13.32 -1.06
N LYS A 301 -3.01 13.10 -0.50
CA LYS A 301 -3.33 13.32 0.91
C LYS A 301 -4.14 12.14 1.43
N TYR A 302 -3.90 11.79 2.70
CA TYR A 302 -4.68 10.76 3.39
C TYR A 302 -6.19 11.03 3.34
N THR A 303 -6.60 12.29 3.57
CA THR A 303 -8.02 12.70 3.49
C THR A 303 -8.62 12.65 2.09
N SER A 304 -7.83 12.34 1.06
CA SER A 304 -8.23 12.27 -0.35
C SER A 304 -8.05 10.86 -0.93
N LEU A 305 -7.83 9.84 -0.08
CA LEU A 305 -7.64 8.46 -0.54
C LEU A 305 -8.86 7.93 -1.32
N ALA A 306 -10.08 8.24 -0.90
CA ALA A 306 -11.26 7.82 -1.67
C ALA A 306 -11.33 8.49 -3.06
N ASP A 307 -10.87 9.75 -3.18
CA ASP A 307 -10.75 10.42 -4.48
C ASP A 307 -9.67 9.75 -5.34
N LYS A 308 -8.51 9.40 -4.76
CA LYS A 308 -7.48 8.57 -5.41
C LYS A 308 -8.10 7.27 -5.96
N MET A 309 -9.04 6.65 -5.23
CA MET A 309 -9.69 5.41 -5.67
C MET A 309 -10.65 5.65 -6.83
N LYS A 310 -11.44 6.74 -6.80
CA LYS A 310 -12.33 7.11 -7.90
C LYS A 310 -11.55 7.33 -9.19
N GLU A 311 -10.46 8.07 -9.12
CA GLU A 311 -9.66 8.41 -10.29
C GLU A 311 -8.92 7.19 -10.84
N PHE A 312 -8.41 6.31 -9.99
CA PHE A 312 -7.83 5.05 -10.45
C PHE A 312 -8.88 4.13 -11.10
N LEU A 313 -10.07 3.98 -10.49
CA LEU A 313 -11.15 3.18 -11.08
C LEU A 313 -11.64 3.78 -12.41
N HIS A 314 -11.61 5.10 -12.54
CA HIS A 314 -11.86 5.79 -13.81
C HIS A 314 -10.79 5.47 -14.86
N PHE A 315 -9.52 5.61 -14.50
CA PHE A 315 -8.38 5.25 -15.36
C PHE A 315 -8.44 3.79 -15.81
N ALA A 316 -8.63 2.85 -14.89
CA ALA A 316 -8.74 1.43 -15.20
C ALA A 316 -9.92 1.13 -16.15
N ALA A 317 -11.11 1.69 -15.86
CA ALA A 317 -12.29 1.47 -16.68
C ALA A 317 -12.21 2.10 -18.08
N THR A 318 -11.40 3.14 -18.28
CA THR A 318 -11.25 3.83 -19.57
C THR A 318 -10.08 3.31 -20.40
N LYS A 319 -8.95 2.99 -19.76
CA LYS A 319 -7.74 2.49 -20.44
C LYS A 319 -7.71 0.99 -20.59
N PHE A 320 -8.36 0.25 -19.69
CA PHE A 320 -8.37 -1.20 -19.67
C PHE A 320 -9.80 -1.77 -19.53
N PRO A 321 -10.77 -1.34 -20.36
CA PRO A 321 -12.17 -1.79 -20.23
C PRO A 321 -12.36 -3.31 -20.38
N GLN A 322 -11.41 -4.00 -21.01
CA GLN A 322 -11.37 -5.44 -21.23
C GLN A 322 -10.80 -6.24 -20.06
N ALA A 323 -10.26 -5.59 -19.01
CA ALA A 323 -9.79 -6.33 -17.84
C ALA A 323 -10.98 -7.00 -17.13
N GLN A 324 -10.80 -8.21 -16.60
CA GLN A 324 -11.87 -8.88 -15.84
C GLN A 324 -12.02 -8.27 -14.44
N TYR A 325 -10.89 -7.98 -13.79
CA TYR A 325 -10.82 -7.50 -12.42
C TYR A 325 -9.98 -6.24 -12.25
N VAL A 326 -10.23 -5.51 -11.17
CA VAL A 326 -9.37 -4.44 -10.66
C VAL A 326 -9.02 -4.79 -9.21
N MET A 327 -7.74 -4.70 -8.86
CA MET A 327 -7.28 -4.82 -7.49
C MET A 327 -6.76 -3.47 -7.00
N ILE A 328 -7.07 -3.14 -5.77
CA ILE A 328 -6.49 -2.00 -5.06
C ILE A 328 -5.64 -2.57 -3.92
N ALA A 329 -4.46 -2.00 -3.71
CA ALA A 329 -3.47 -2.44 -2.74
C ALA A 329 -2.76 -1.24 -2.11
N ASP A 330 -2.32 -1.34 -0.86
CA ASP A 330 -1.31 -0.41 -0.29
C ASP A 330 0.10 -0.76 -0.80
N ASP A 331 1.09 0.11 -0.57
CA ASP A 331 2.48 -0.10 -1.00
C ASP A 331 3.37 -0.79 0.04
N ASP A 332 2.86 -1.00 1.25
CA ASP A 332 3.51 -1.68 2.37
C ASP A 332 3.08 -3.15 2.49
N LEU A 333 3.00 -3.86 1.36
CA LEU A 333 2.55 -5.25 1.33
C LEU A 333 3.29 -6.14 0.33
N TYR A 334 3.14 -7.45 0.52
CA TYR A 334 3.64 -8.48 -0.38
C TYR A 334 2.48 -9.32 -0.93
N LEU A 335 2.47 -9.56 -2.24
CA LEU A 335 1.43 -10.34 -2.93
C LEU A 335 2.02 -11.59 -3.60
N ARG A 336 1.41 -12.76 -3.38
CA ARG A 336 1.62 -13.95 -4.22
C ARG A 336 0.72 -13.90 -5.43
N LEU A 337 1.09 -13.06 -6.40
CA LEU A 337 0.28 -12.78 -7.59
C LEU A 337 0.03 -14.02 -8.45
N ASP A 338 0.93 -15.00 -8.45
CA ASP A 338 0.75 -16.32 -9.05
C ASP A 338 -0.50 -17.03 -8.50
N GLN A 339 -0.65 -17.07 -7.17
CA GLN A 339 -1.78 -17.70 -6.49
C GLN A 339 -3.07 -16.90 -6.66
N ILE A 340 -2.97 -15.56 -6.58
CA ILE A 340 -4.11 -14.66 -6.81
C ILE A 340 -4.63 -14.82 -8.25
N ALA A 341 -3.74 -14.88 -9.24
CA ALA A 341 -4.11 -15.04 -10.63
C ALA A 341 -4.76 -16.41 -10.90
N VAL A 342 -4.23 -17.50 -10.33
CA VAL A 342 -4.86 -18.82 -10.42
C VAL A 342 -6.27 -18.80 -9.83
N TRP A 343 -6.44 -18.17 -8.67
CA TRP A 343 -7.76 -18.03 -8.04
C TRP A 343 -8.73 -17.24 -8.91
N LEU A 344 -8.36 -16.05 -9.40
CA LEU A 344 -9.25 -15.25 -10.25
C LEU A 344 -9.60 -15.95 -11.56
N ARG A 345 -8.65 -16.64 -12.21
CA ARG A 345 -8.94 -17.45 -13.41
C ARG A 345 -9.92 -18.58 -13.12
N SER A 346 -9.83 -19.20 -11.94
CA SER A 346 -10.78 -20.26 -11.55
C SER A 346 -12.21 -19.74 -11.33
N LEU A 347 -12.38 -18.46 -11.01
CA LEU A 347 -13.70 -17.81 -10.94
C LEU A 347 -14.26 -17.48 -12.33
N GLY A 348 -13.38 -17.24 -13.31
CA GLY A 348 -13.74 -16.75 -14.65
C GLY A 348 -14.25 -15.31 -14.63
N PRO A 349 -14.65 -14.73 -15.77
CA PRO A 349 -15.21 -13.39 -15.82
C PRO A 349 -16.44 -13.28 -14.91
N HIS A 350 -16.36 -12.45 -13.88
CA HIS A 350 -17.45 -12.24 -12.93
C HIS A 350 -17.92 -10.79 -12.97
N GLN A 351 -19.21 -10.58 -12.70
CA GLN A 351 -19.80 -9.25 -12.54
C GLN A 351 -20.28 -9.10 -11.11
N ARG A 352 -20.43 -7.84 -10.64
CA ARG A 352 -20.91 -7.57 -9.28
C ARG A 352 -20.07 -8.26 -8.22
N PHE A 353 -18.75 -8.30 -8.44
CA PHE A 353 -17.80 -8.92 -7.54
C PHE A 353 -17.09 -7.85 -6.71
N TYR A 354 -17.05 -8.08 -5.40
CA TYR A 354 -16.25 -7.31 -4.44
C TYR A 354 -15.74 -8.28 -3.39
N ALA A 355 -14.43 -8.43 -3.25
CA ALA A 355 -13.82 -9.35 -2.31
C ALA A 355 -12.57 -8.77 -1.66
N GLY A 356 -12.23 -9.25 -0.47
CA GLY A 356 -11.00 -8.87 0.20
C GLY A 356 -11.00 -9.37 1.65
N GLN A 357 -10.12 -8.80 2.47
CA GLN A 357 -10.17 -9.07 3.91
C GLN A 357 -11.33 -8.31 4.53
N VAL A 358 -12.50 -8.94 4.58
CA VAL A 358 -13.64 -8.38 5.29
C VAL A 358 -13.43 -8.66 6.77
N ARG A 359 -13.38 -7.62 7.62
CA ARG A 359 -13.47 -7.86 9.07
C ARG A 359 -14.71 -8.68 9.28
N LYS A 360 -14.54 -9.92 9.75
CA LYS A 360 -15.69 -10.79 10.04
C LYS A 360 -16.63 -9.96 10.89
N ILE A 361 -17.87 -9.82 10.41
CA ILE A 361 -18.96 -9.27 11.20
C ILE A 361 -19.18 -10.32 12.28
N GLY A 362 -18.34 -10.31 13.30
CA GLY A 362 -18.66 -10.99 14.52
C GLY A 362 -20.01 -10.43 14.95
N ASN A 363 -20.92 -11.32 15.29
CA ASN A 363 -22.09 -11.00 16.12
C ASN A 363 -23.26 -10.30 15.41
N GLY A 364 -23.21 -10.03 14.10
CA GLY A 364 -24.11 -8.99 13.58
C GLY A 364 -23.87 -7.63 14.25
N LEU A 365 -22.81 -7.49 15.08
CA LEU A 365 -22.30 -6.23 15.56
C LEU A 365 -21.52 -5.62 14.41
N ARG A 366 -22.19 -4.69 13.74
CA ARG A 366 -21.52 -3.87 12.76
C ARG A 366 -20.49 -2.99 13.45
N SER A 367 -19.34 -2.80 12.81
CA SER A 367 -18.31 -1.88 13.32
C SER A 367 -18.94 -0.50 13.51
N ARG A 368 -18.70 0.14 14.66
CA ARG A 368 -19.21 1.49 14.89
C ARG A 368 -18.22 2.52 14.35
N PRO A 369 -18.70 3.60 13.73
CA PRO A 369 -17.84 4.71 13.34
C PRO A 369 -17.23 5.36 14.58
N THR A 370 -15.91 5.51 14.62
CA THR A 370 -15.25 6.17 15.75
C THR A 370 -15.64 7.64 15.80
N GLN A 371 -16.08 8.09 16.98
CA GLN A 371 -16.50 9.46 17.26
C GLN A 371 -15.40 10.26 17.97
N ASP A 372 -14.21 9.68 18.13
CA ASP A 372 -13.06 10.34 18.73
C ASP A 372 -12.39 11.28 17.71
N PRO A 373 -12.40 12.61 17.93
CA PRO A 373 -11.81 13.58 17.00
C PRO A 373 -10.31 13.43 16.80
N GLU A 374 -9.58 12.82 17.75
CA GLU A 374 -8.14 12.58 17.65
C GLU A 374 -7.82 11.31 16.83
N SER A 375 -8.83 10.49 16.53
CA SER A 375 -8.64 9.29 15.73
C SER A 375 -8.42 9.66 14.25
N PRO A 376 -7.43 9.07 13.56
CA PRO A 376 -7.27 9.25 12.12
C PRO A 376 -8.48 8.73 11.32
N HIS A 377 -9.32 7.88 11.92
CA HIS A 377 -10.54 7.33 11.33
C HIS A 377 -11.81 8.05 11.83
N TYR A 378 -11.68 9.27 12.41
CA TYR A 378 -12.79 10.03 12.95
C TYR A 378 -13.90 10.29 11.92
N LEU A 379 -15.08 9.72 12.17
CA LEU A 379 -16.24 9.85 11.30
C LEU A 379 -17.38 10.57 12.03
N PRO A 380 -17.50 11.90 11.89
CA PRO A 380 -18.54 12.68 12.54
C PRO A 380 -19.95 12.27 12.07
N ARG A 381 -20.93 12.36 12.97
CA ARG A 381 -22.35 12.02 12.67
C ARG A 381 -22.94 12.87 11.54
N GLU A 382 -22.45 14.09 11.36
CA GLU A 382 -22.86 14.99 10.28
C GLU A 382 -22.45 14.45 8.90
N VAL A 383 -21.35 13.69 8.83
CA VAL A 383 -20.86 13.05 7.60
C VAL A 383 -21.46 11.65 7.45
N TYR A 384 -21.58 10.90 8.55
CA TYR A 384 -22.16 9.56 8.55
C TYR A 384 -23.15 9.39 9.72
N PRO A 385 -24.46 9.56 9.48
CA PRO A 385 -25.45 9.58 10.56
C PRO A 385 -25.80 8.20 11.10
N LEU A 386 -25.41 7.13 10.42
CA LEU A 386 -25.76 5.76 10.83
C LEU A 386 -24.89 5.33 12.03
N SER A 387 -25.48 4.55 12.93
CA SER A 387 -24.80 4.04 14.13
C SER A 387 -23.78 2.94 13.84
N GLU A 388 -23.78 2.42 12.61
CA GLU A 388 -23.13 1.18 12.23
C GLU A 388 -22.59 1.28 10.81
N LEU A 389 -21.34 0.86 10.61
CA LEU A 389 -20.71 0.75 9.30
C LEU A 389 -21.24 -0.47 8.54
N PRO A 390 -21.35 -0.42 7.20
CA PRO A 390 -21.62 -1.63 6.43
C PRO A 390 -20.47 -2.62 6.57
N PRO A 391 -20.64 -3.88 6.18
CA PRO A 391 -19.51 -4.75 5.91
C PRO A 391 -18.63 -4.13 4.82
N PHE A 392 -17.31 -4.15 4.99
CA PHE A 392 -16.35 -3.66 4.00
C PHE A 392 -15.09 -4.53 4.00
N ALA A 393 -14.44 -4.64 2.84
CA ALA A 393 -13.10 -5.19 2.76
C ALA A 393 -12.09 -4.12 3.20
N LEU A 394 -11.14 -4.49 4.04
CA LEU A 394 -10.11 -3.59 4.58
C LEU A 394 -9.28 -2.96 3.45
N GLY A 395 -8.88 -1.70 3.66
CA GLY A 395 -8.17 -0.90 2.67
C GLY A 395 -6.82 -1.44 2.22
N ALA A 396 -6.19 -2.34 2.99
CA ALA A 396 -4.88 -2.93 2.67
C ALA A 396 -4.85 -3.57 1.28
N ASN A 397 -5.88 -4.36 0.95
CA ASN A 397 -6.08 -4.86 -0.41
C ASN A 397 -7.50 -5.40 -0.61
N PHE A 398 -8.06 -5.17 -1.80
CA PHE A 398 -9.34 -5.73 -2.22
C PHE A 398 -9.48 -5.80 -3.74
N PHE A 399 -10.48 -6.56 -4.18
CA PHE A 399 -10.76 -6.90 -5.57
C PHE A 399 -12.15 -6.44 -5.95
N LEU A 400 -12.29 -5.89 -7.16
CA LEU A 400 -13.55 -5.53 -7.79
C LEU A 400 -13.63 -6.17 -9.18
N SER A 401 -14.81 -6.57 -9.63
CA SER A 401 -15.01 -6.81 -11.07
C SER A 401 -14.97 -5.49 -11.85
N MET A 402 -14.61 -5.56 -13.13
CA MET A 402 -14.50 -4.36 -13.97
C MET A 402 -15.83 -3.61 -14.12
N ASP A 403 -16.98 -4.27 -14.09
CA ASP A 403 -18.29 -3.58 -14.12
C ASP A 403 -18.52 -2.70 -12.87
N CYS A 404 -17.95 -3.07 -11.72
CA CYS A 404 -17.95 -2.23 -10.52
C CYS A 404 -17.05 -1.01 -10.69
N ALA A 405 -15.87 -1.17 -11.28
CA ALA A 405 -14.99 -0.05 -11.61
C ALA A 405 -15.65 0.91 -12.62
N GLN A 406 -16.31 0.37 -13.65
CA GLN A 406 -17.08 1.16 -14.62
C GLN A 406 -18.24 1.93 -13.99
N PHE A 407 -18.92 1.34 -12.99
CA PHE A 407 -19.95 2.06 -12.24
C PHE A 407 -19.36 3.27 -11.51
N VAL A 408 -18.24 3.10 -10.79
CA VAL A 408 -17.58 4.20 -10.09
C VAL A 408 -17.12 5.26 -11.09
N SER A 409 -16.47 4.85 -12.18
CA SER A 409 -16.02 5.72 -13.28
C SER A 409 -17.14 6.61 -13.83
N LYS A 410 -18.31 6.03 -14.14
CA LYS A 410 -19.47 6.76 -14.66
C LYS A 410 -20.11 7.71 -13.64
N ASN A 411 -20.01 7.40 -12.35
CA ASN A 411 -20.66 8.13 -11.27
C ASN A 411 -19.70 8.95 -10.40
N ARG A 412 -18.42 9.05 -10.75
CA ARG A 412 -17.35 9.61 -9.88
C ARG A 412 -17.63 11.00 -9.32
N ARG A 413 -18.37 11.84 -10.06
CA ARG A 413 -18.78 13.20 -9.64
C ARG A 413 -19.89 13.22 -8.58
N TRP A 414 -20.64 12.12 -8.46
CA TRP A 414 -21.80 11.98 -7.56
C TRP A 414 -21.47 11.14 -6.32
N LEU A 415 -20.47 10.26 -6.42
CA LEU A 415 -20.02 9.41 -5.32
C LEU A 415 -19.22 10.23 -4.30
N ARG A 416 -19.74 10.28 -3.07
CA ARG A 416 -19.17 11.05 -1.96
C ARG A 416 -18.06 10.27 -1.25
N ASP A 417 -17.00 10.99 -0.91
CA ASP A 417 -15.94 10.57 0.00
C ASP A 417 -16.41 10.68 1.47
N LEU A 418 -15.88 9.81 2.32
CA LEU A 418 -16.01 9.85 3.78
C LEU A 418 -14.69 10.30 4.43
N ARG A 419 -14.20 11.50 4.09
CA ARG A 419 -12.98 12.11 4.64
C ARG A 419 -11.71 11.27 4.46
N GLY A 420 -11.60 10.56 3.35
CA GLY A 420 -10.45 9.72 3.01
C GLY A 420 -10.57 8.25 3.44
N MET A 421 -11.70 7.82 4.02
CA MET A 421 -11.93 6.38 4.30
C MET A 421 -12.34 5.65 3.02
N ASP A 422 -11.35 5.33 2.20
CA ASP A 422 -11.49 4.67 0.91
C ASP A 422 -12.22 3.32 1.01
N ASP A 423 -11.89 2.51 2.00
CA ASP A 423 -12.48 1.19 2.23
C ASP A 423 -14.00 1.24 2.52
N ILE A 424 -14.43 2.11 3.43
CA ILE A 424 -15.85 2.31 3.75
C ILE A 424 -16.57 3.00 2.60
N SER A 425 -15.95 4.00 1.96
CA SER A 425 -16.52 4.69 0.79
C SER A 425 -16.80 3.72 -0.36
N ILE A 426 -15.84 2.87 -0.72
CA ILE A 426 -16.01 1.84 -1.76
C ILE A 426 -17.15 0.90 -1.39
N ALA A 427 -17.20 0.41 -0.16
CA ALA A 427 -18.27 -0.49 0.28
C ALA A 427 -19.66 0.14 0.13
N LEU A 428 -19.83 1.41 0.51
CA LEU A 428 -21.10 2.11 0.31
C LEU A 428 -21.46 2.27 -1.17
N TRP A 429 -20.50 2.60 -2.03
CA TRP A 429 -20.75 2.71 -3.47
C TRP A 429 -21.13 1.36 -4.08
N MET A 430 -20.52 0.26 -3.62
CA MET A 430 -20.88 -1.10 -4.03
C MET A 430 -22.29 -1.48 -3.56
N LEU A 431 -22.70 -1.08 -2.36
CA LEU A 431 -24.04 -1.33 -1.84
C LEU A 431 -25.15 -0.65 -2.66
N VAL A 432 -24.88 0.51 -3.29
CA VAL A 432 -25.82 1.13 -4.24
C VAL A 432 -26.16 0.17 -5.39
N ARG A 433 -25.25 -0.74 -5.75
CA ARG A 433 -25.47 -1.80 -6.76
C ARG A 433 -25.83 -3.17 -6.20
N GLN A 434 -26.15 -3.25 -4.90
CA GLN A 434 -26.40 -4.53 -4.20
C GLN A 434 -25.20 -5.49 -4.30
N VAL A 435 -23.99 -4.94 -4.34
CA VAL A 435 -22.74 -5.71 -4.32
C VAL A 435 -22.23 -5.72 -2.89
N HIS A 436 -22.15 -6.91 -2.30
CA HIS A 436 -21.69 -7.11 -0.92
C HIS A 436 -20.27 -7.65 -0.92
N PRO A 437 -19.42 -7.23 0.04
CA PRO A 437 -18.06 -7.72 0.11
C PRO A 437 -18.02 -9.21 0.50
N LEU A 438 -17.19 -9.96 -0.19
CA LEU A 438 -16.92 -11.37 0.08
C LEU A 438 -15.59 -11.50 0.83
N HIS A 439 -15.62 -12.17 1.98
CA HIS A 439 -14.39 -12.46 2.74
C HIS A 439 -13.52 -13.46 1.98
N ARG A 440 -12.25 -13.12 1.78
CA ARG A 440 -11.23 -14.00 1.21
C ARG A 440 -10.17 -14.34 2.25
N ASN A 441 -10.01 -15.63 2.52
CA ASN A 441 -8.95 -16.13 3.39
C ASN A 441 -7.56 -15.93 2.75
N GLY A 442 -6.54 -15.83 3.59
CA GLY A 442 -5.14 -15.66 3.17
C GLY A 442 -4.73 -14.21 2.91
N LEU A 443 -5.60 -13.25 3.19
CA LEU A 443 -5.31 -11.82 3.17
C LEU A 443 -5.24 -11.33 4.62
N GLU A 444 -4.05 -10.95 5.08
CA GLU A 444 -3.82 -10.53 6.47
C GLU A 444 -2.86 -9.33 6.55
N TYR A 445 -2.79 -8.73 7.73
CA TYR A 445 -1.91 -7.60 8.07
C TYR A 445 -1.24 -7.85 9.42
N LEU A 446 -0.05 -7.27 9.66
CA LEU A 446 0.79 -7.64 10.81
C LEU A 446 0.34 -7.06 12.17
N ARG A 447 -0.49 -6.02 12.20
CA ARG A 447 -1.03 -5.44 13.45
C ARG A 447 -1.89 -6.42 14.29
N PRO A 448 -2.78 -7.22 13.69
CA PRO A 448 -3.61 -8.15 14.44
C PRO A 448 -3.02 -9.54 14.63
N LYS A 449 -2.27 -10.02 13.63
CA LYS A 449 -1.91 -11.44 13.51
C LYS A 449 -0.44 -11.61 13.14
N PRO A 450 0.18 -12.73 13.56
CA PRO A 450 1.51 -13.09 13.08
C PRO A 450 1.48 -13.50 11.60
N CYS A 451 2.66 -13.62 11.00
CA CYS A 451 2.81 -14.18 9.67
C CYS A 451 2.46 -15.69 9.67
N GLU A 452 1.72 -16.15 8.66
CA GLU A 452 1.43 -17.57 8.42
C GLU A 452 1.83 -18.00 7.00
N ASP A 453 2.32 -19.23 6.82
CA ASP A 453 2.93 -19.63 5.54
C ASP A 453 1.94 -19.72 4.37
N HIS A 454 0.66 -19.89 4.66
CA HIS A 454 -0.37 -20.05 3.65
C HIS A 454 -0.93 -18.71 3.14
N LEU A 455 -0.48 -17.56 3.65
CA LEU A 455 -1.00 -16.24 3.28
C LEU A 455 -0.67 -15.85 1.84
N VAL A 456 -1.67 -15.42 1.06
CA VAL A 456 -1.47 -14.93 -0.32
C VAL A 456 -1.17 -13.44 -0.36
N ALA A 457 -1.53 -12.69 0.69
CA ALA A 457 -1.15 -11.30 0.87
C ALA A 457 -0.85 -11.02 2.35
N LEU A 458 0.20 -10.25 2.60
CA LEU A 458 0.57 -9.75 3.93
C LEU A 458 0.92 -8.27 3.84
N SER A 459 0.26 -7.41 4.64
CA SER A 459 0.48 -5.95 4.68
C SER A 459 1.00 -5.46 6.03
N ASP A 460 1.19 -4.13 6.14
CA ASP A 460 1.94 -3.44 7.20
C ASP A 460 3.42 -3.87 7.21
N LEU A 461 4.02 -4.08 6.05
CA LEU A 461 5.38 -4.57 5.89
C LEU A 461 6.39 -3.44 5.69
N SER A 462 7.57 -3.59 6.30
CA SER A 462 8.71 -2.74 6.00
C SER A 462 9.26 -3.03 4.59
N VAL A 463 9.95 -2.04 4.02
CA VAL A 463 10.64 -2.13 2.72
C VAL A 463 11.60 -3.34 2.65
N ALA A 464 12.19 -3.71 3.79
CA ALA A 464 13.06 -4.88 3.91
C ALA A 464 12.25 -6.19 3.87
N ALA A 465 11.15 -6.25 4.62
CA ALA A 465 10.31 -7.44 4.73
C ALA A 465 9.74 -7.87 3.38
N ILE A 466 9.29 -6.92 2.54
CA ILE A 466 8.81 -7.21 1.17
C ILE A 466 9.87 -7.99 0.38
N ARG A 467 11.15 -7.59 0.48
CA ARG A 467 12.27 -8.26 -0.22
C ARG A 467 12.64 -9.60 0.40
N LEU A 468 12.64 -9.71 1.72
CA LEU A 468 12.94 -10.96 2.43
C LEU A 468 11.90 -12.03 2.12
N ILE A 469 10.60 -11.67 2.15
CA ILE A 469 9.51 -12.56 1.76
C ILE A 469 9.65 -13.01 0.31
N HIS A 470 10.05 -12.10 -0.59
CA HIS A 470 10.32 -12.45 -1.97
C HIS A 470 11.45 -13.48 -2.11
N ALA A 471 12.56 -13.28 -1.41
CA ALA A 471 13.69 -14.20 -1.41
C ALA A 471 13.31 -15.58 -0.85
N ASN A 472 12.47 -15.62 0.19
CA ASN A 472 11.91 -16.86 0.71
C ASN A 472 11.08 -17.58 -0.36
N THR A 473 10.20 -16.85 -1.06
CA THR A 473 9.34 -17.40 -2.11
C THR A 473 10.16 -17.93 -3.30
N LEU A 474 11.17 -17.18 -3.76
CA LEU A 474 12.06 -17.60 -4.86
C LEU A 474 12.87 -18.86 -4.51
N SER A 475 13.30 -18.99 -3.25
CA SER A 475 14.05 -20.16 -2.77
C SER A 475 13.17 -21.36 -2.41
N GLN A 476 11.85 -21.28 -2.64
CA GLN A 476 10.86 -22.28 -2.21
C GLN A 476 10.94 -22.59 -0.70
N SER A 477 11.38 -21.61 0.08
CA SER A 477 11.35 -21.65 1.54
C SER A 477 9.95 -21.30 2.06
N ALA A 478 9.72 -21.54 3.35
CA ALA A 478 8.52 -21.07 4.04
C ALA A 478 8.34 -19.55 3.87
N PHE A 479 7.12 -19.08 3.60
CA PHE A 479 6.80 -17.67 3.34
C PHE A 479 7.20 -16.78 4.53
N CYS A 480 6.97 -17.26 5.74
CA CYS A 480 7.30 -16.60 7.00
C CYS A 480 8.67 -17.00 7.57
N ARG A 481 9.56 -17.58 6.76
CA ARG A 481 10.92 -17.90 7.18
C ARG A 481 11.62 -16.63 7.68
N ASP A 482 12.27 -16.75 8.84
CA ASP A 482 12.95 -15.65 9.54
C ASP A 482 12.01 -14.48 9.91
N PHE A 483 10.71 -14.74 10.05
CA PHE A 483 9.73 -13.76 10.50
C PHE A 483 10.11 -13.21 11.87
N ASP A 484 10.19 -11.88 11.93
CA ASP A 484 10.31 -11.14 13.18
C ASP A 484 9.40 -9.92 13.08
N ARG A 485 8.37 -9.90 13.92
CA ARG A 485 7.33 -8.87 13.87
C ARG A 485 7.89 -7.45 13.97
N GLN A 486 8.87 -7.22 14.84
CA GLN A 486 9.36 -5.87 15.14
C GLN A 486 10.14 -5.26 13.98
N VAL A 487 10.87 -6.07 13.21
CA VAL A 487 11.63 -5.58 12.03
C VAL A 487 10.86 -5.77 10.71
N TRP A 488 9.85 -6.64 10.68
CA TRP A 488 9.00 -6.80 9.50
C TRP A 488 7.86 -5.80 9.46
N MET A 489 7.35 -5.35 10.60
CA MET A 489 6.23 -4.42 10.65
C MET A 489 6.67 -3.00 10.27
N TRP A 490 5.82 -2.33 9.52
CA TRP A 490 5.93 -0.92 9.20
C TRP A 490 5.34 -0.08 10.34
N GLU A 491 6.16 0.29 11.33
CA GLU A 491 5.85 1.40 12.26
C GLU A 491 7.15 1.84 13.02
N HIS A 492 7.42 3.15 13.05
CA HIS A 492 8.39 3.83 13.93
C HIS A 492 9.91 3.55 13.81
N ILE A 493 10.53 3.85 12.66
CA ILE A 493 11.83 4.58 12.73
C ILE A 493 11.48 6.05 12.98
N GLY A 494 11.26 6.36 14.25
CA GLY A 494 10.90 7.69 14.74
C GLY A 494 9.42 8.01 14.59
N ASN A 495 8.88 8.67 15.61
CA ASN A 495 7.67 9.47 15.48
C ASN A 495 7.65 10.14 14.11
N GLY A 496 6.62 9.84 13.31
CA GLY A 496 5.97 10.90 12.55
C GLY A 496 5.50 11.91 13.59
N GLY A 497 6.44 12.73 14.09
CA GLY A 497 6.11 13.96 14.75
C GLY A 497 5.09 14.58 13.84
N LYS A 498 3.95 14.98 14.38
CA LYS A 498 3.05 15.93 13.72
C LYS A 498 3.99 16.93 13.06
N THR A 499 4.23 16.82 11.75
CA THR A 499 5.06 17.78 11.05
C THR A 499 4.18 18.99 11.05
N LEU A 500 4.36 19.80 12.07
CA LEU A 500 3.76 21.09 12.28
C LEU A 500 4.39 21.97 11.20
N GLY A 501 3.93 21.80 9.98
CA GLY A 501 4.49 22.36 8.77
C GLY A 501 3.43 22.29 7.68
N SER A 502 3.24 23.41 7.01
CA SER A 502 2.30 23.54 5.91
C SER A 502 2.68 22.54 4.81
N ARG A 503 1.70 21.75 4.31
CA ARG A 503 1.93 20.86 3.17
C ARG A 503 1.79 21.67 1.89
N TRP A 504 2.88 21.80 1.16
CA TRP A 504 2.93 22.48 -0.12
C TRP A 504 2.48 21.53 -1.22
N LYS A 505 1.46 21.96 -1.98
CA LYS A 505 1.18 21.30 -3.25
C LYS A 505 2.39 21.52 -4.13
N LEU A 506 3.01 20.46 -4.63
CA LEU A 506 4.04 20.60 -5.64
C LEU A 506 3.34 21.09 -6.92
N SER A 507 3.32 22.42 -7.08
CA SER A 507 2.76 23.08 -8.26
C SER A 507 3.89 23.31 -9.25
N TYR A 508 3.60 22.99 -10.51
CA TYR A 508 4.58 22.91 -11.57
C TYR A 508 4.37 24.03 -12.60
N SER A 509 5.49 24.59 -13.05
CA SER A 509 5.59 25.39 -14.27
C SER A 509 6.78 24.85 -15.07
N PRO A 510 6.57 24.21 -16.24
CA PRO A 510 7.67 23.79 -17.10
C PRO A 510 8.56 24.97 -17.41
N GLU A 511 9.88 24.81 -17.28
CA GLU A 511 10.79 25.76 -17.90
C GLU A 511 11.01 25.37 -19.36
N LEU A 512 11.00 26.37 -20.23
CA LEU A 512 11.34 26.19 -21.64
C LEU A 512 12.82 25.80 -21.75
N LEU A 513 13.09 24.80 -22.58
CA LEU A 513 14.45 24.42 -22.95
C LEU A 513 15.00 25.40 -23.97
N ASP A 514 16.28 25.72 -23.82
CA ASP A 514 17.04 26.51 -24.78
C ASP A 514 18.38 25.82 -25.09
N PHE A 515 18.98 26.19 -26.22
CA PHE A 515 20.11 25.48 -26.83
C PHE A 515 21.28 26.41 -27.11
N GLY A 516 22.47 26.01 -26.66
CA GLY A 516 23.74 26.62 -27.04
C GLY A 516 24.51 25.65 -27.93
N LEU A 517 24.94 26.08 -29.11
CA LEU A 517 25.73 25.27 -30.03
C LEU A 517 27.10 25.91 -30.26
N ASP A 518 28.16 25.09 -30.17
CA ASP A 518 29.56 25.48 -30.35
C ASP A 518 30.31 24.37 -31.12
N ILE A 519 31.41 24.70 -31.80
CA ILE A 519 32.27 23.73 -32.47
C ILE A 519 33.64 23.70 -31.80
N ARG A 520 34.11 22.51 -31.43
CA ARG A 520 35.46 22.29 -30.88
C ARG A 520 36.05 21.01 -31.42
N ASP A 521 37.29 21.07 -31.92
CA ASP A 521 38.06 19.89 -32.32
C ASP A 521 37.26 18.89 -33.19
N GLU A 522 36.55 19.42 -34.20
CA GLU A 522 35.68 18.68 -35.13
C GLU A 522 34.37 18.09 -34.56
N GLU A 523 34.04 18.42 -33.32
CA GLU A 523 32.80 18.04 -32.66
C GLU A 523 31.83 19.24 -32.56
N ILE A 524 30.53 18.95 -32.69
CA ILE A 524 29.46 19.89 -32.34
C ILE A 524 29.11 19.65 -30.88
N ILE A 525 29.30 20.68 -30.05
CA ILE A 525 28.89 20.68 -28.66
C ILE A 525 27.52 21.32 -28.56
N VAL A 526 26.52 20.52 -28.22
CA VAL A 526 25.16 20.97 -27.93
C VAL A 526 25.00 21.10 -26.43
N THR A 527 24.59 22.27 -25.96
CA THR A 527 24.29 22.57 -24.57
C THR A 527 22.79 22.76 -24.41
N ILE A 528 22.12 21.94 -23.62
CA ILE A 528 20.69 22.08 -23.30
C ILE A 528 20.58 22.71 -21.92
N PHE A 529 19.84 23.81 -21.77
CA PHE A 529 19.69 24.52 -20.51
C PHE A 529 18.28 25.09 -20.32
N THR A 530 18.00 25.58 -19.12
CA THR A 530 16.78 26.34 -18.81
C THR A 530 17.15 27.66 -18.12
N SER A 531 16.18 28.54 -17.90
CA SER A 531 16.40 29.81 -17.21
C SER A 531 16.96 29.65 -15.79
N SER A 532 16.68 28.53 -15.10
CA SER A 532 17.12 28.31 -13.71
C SER A 532 18.18 27.23 -13.52
N ARG A 533 18.54 26.44 -14.55
CA ARG A 533 19.51 25.35 -14.44
C ARG A 533 20.68 25.52 -15.40
N ALA A 534 21.87 25.17 -14.90
CA ALA A 534 23.07 25.08 -15.73
C ALA A 534 22.90 24.05 -16.85
N GLY A 535 23.49 24.32 -18.00
CA GLY A 535 23.31 23.48 -19.18
C GLY A 535 24.06 22.15 -19.11
N VAL A 536 23.44 21.08 -19.61
CA VAL A 536 24.11 19.80 -19.90
C VAL A 536 24.74 19.88 -21.28
N LYS A 537 25.99 19.48 -21.41
CA LYS A 537 26.74 19.47 -22.67
C LYS A 537 26.81 18.07 -23.24
N SER A 538 26.64 17.95 -24.54
CA SER A 538 26.84 16.70 -25.28
C SER A 538 27.62 17.01 -26.55
N ALA A 539 28.69 16.26 -26.77
CA ALA A 539 29.55 16.39 -27.94
C ALA A 539 29.19 15.30 -28.95
N TYR A 540 29.16 15.66 -30.24
CA TYR A 540 28.81 14.77 -31.33
C TYR A 540 29.79 14.98 -32.48
N THR A 541 30.11 13.89 -33.18
CA THR A 541 30.99 13.92 -34.35
C THR A 541 30.16 13.74 -35.62
N PRO A 542 29.92 14.80 -36.40
CA PRO A 542 29.08 14.74 -37.61
C PRO A 542 29.54 13.70 -38.63
N ALA A 543 30.85 13.42 -38.70
CA ALA A 543 31.42 12.43 -39.63
C ALA A 543 31.00 10.98 -39.34
N ASN A 544 30.61 10.67 -38.09
CA ASN A 544 30.34 9.31 -37.63
C ASN A 544 28.89 9.10 -37.16
N GLN A 545 28.07 10.15 -37.10
CA GLN A 545 26.72 10.10 -36.53
C GLN A 545 25.73 10.83 -37.44
N THR A 546 24.59 10.20 -37.67
CA THR A 546 23.47 10.82 -38.40
C THR A 546 22.75 11.84 -37.52
N VAL A 547 22.04 12.79 -38.15
CA VAL A 547 21.21 13.79 -37.45
C VAL A 547 20.20 13.11 -36.52
N GLU A 548 19.57 12.02 -36.97
CA GLU A 548 18.59 11.28 -36.16
C GLU A 548 19.21 10.60 -34.93
N GLU A 549 20.42 10.05 -35.05
CA GLU A 549 21.16 9.50 -33.90
C GLU A 549 21.50 10.59 -32.88
N ILE A 550 21.90 11.78 -33.36
CA ILE A 550 22.17 12.96 -32.51
C ILE A 550 20.89 13.40 -31.81
N LEU A 551 19.78 13.58 -32.54
CA LEU A 551 18.49 14.00 -31.99
C LEU A 551 17.95 13.02 -30.95
N ARG A 552 18.10 11.70 -31.20
CA ARG A 552 17.72 10.66 -30.25
C ARG A 552 18.56 10.72 -28.98
N SER A 553 19.88 10.86 -29.12
CA SER A 553 20.78 11.03 -27.96
C SER A 553 20.45 12.28 -27.16
N LEU A 554 20.21 13.41 -27.83
CA LEU A 554 19.82 14.67 -27.21
C LEU A 554 18.52 14.53 -26.43
N CYS A 555 17.51 13.81 -26.96
CA CYS A 555 16.27 13.59 -26.22
C CYS A 555 16.53 12.82 -24.92
N VAL A 556 17.35 11.76 -24.95
CA VAL A 556 17.67 10.97 -23.75
C VAL A 556 18.35 11.85 -22.71
N GLN A 557 19.31 12.69 -23.12
CA GLN A 557 19.98 13.63 -22.22
C GLN A 557 19.00 14.68 -21.66
N ALA A 558 18.09 15.18 -22.50
CA ALA A 558 17.06 16.12 -22.08
C ALA A 558 16.09 15.50 -21.06
N LYS A 559 15.60 14.29 -21.31
CA LYS A 559 14.76 13.53 -20.37
C LYS A 559 15.48 13.22 -19.05
N LEU A 560 16.78 12.93 -19.09
CA LEU A 560 17.56 12.62 -17.89
C LEU A 560 17.77 13.86 -17.00
N HIS A 561 18.12 14.99 -17.60
CA HIS A 561 18.53 16.21 -16.87
C HIS A 561 17.41 17.24 -16.69
N PHE A 562 16.40 17.20 -17.55
CA PHE A 562 15.23 18.08 -17.57
C PHE A 562 13.93 17.27 -17.81
N PRO A 563 13.68 16.17 -17.06
CA PRO A 563 12.52 15.31 -17.22
C PRO A 563 11.22 16.12 -17.20
N GLY A 564 11.13 17.13 -16.33
CA GLY A 564 9.96 18.00 -16.25
C GLY A 564 9.72 18.82 -17.52
N SER A 565 10.74 19.13 -18.32
CA SER A 565 10.59 19.98 -19.52
C SER A 565 10.40 19.19 -20.82
N VAL A 566 10.50 17.86 -20.79
CA VAL A 566 10.39 16.99 -21.97
C VAL A 566 9.21 16.05 -21.81
N SER A 567 8.11 16.35 -22.49
CA SER A 567 6.91 15.49 -22.47
C SER A 567 7.05 14.25 -23.37
N SER A 568 7.74 14.38 -24.51
CA SER A 568 7.98 13.29 -25.46
C SER A 568 9.18 13.63 -26.35
N CYS A 569 9.88 12.62 -26.89
CA CYS A 569 10.97 12.90 -27.82
C CYS A 569 10.52 13.56 -29.12
N PRO A 570 9.38 13.27 -29.76
CA PRO A 570 9.05 13.90 -31.05
C PRO A 570 8.95 15.42 -30.93
N VAL A 571 8.28 15.89 -29.87
CA VAL A 571 8.16 17.34 -29.56
C VAL A 571 9.54 17.94 -29.27
N PHE A 572 10.39 17.24 -28.53
CA PHE A 572 11.75 17.72 -28.26
C PHE A 572 12.62 17.73 -29.52
N THR A 573 12.55 16.69 -30.35
CA THR A 573 13.37 16.56 -31.56
C THR A 573 13.05 17.64 -32.58
N ASP A 574 11.80 18.09 -32.69
CA ASP A 574 11.44 19.21 -33.56
C ASP A 574 12.09 20.52 -33.10
N LEU A 575 12.12 20.76 -31.79
CA LEU A 575 12.78 21.93 -31.19
C LEU A 575 14.30 21.87 -31.39
N ALA A 576 14.91 20.71 -31.11
CA ALA A 576 16.34 20.50 -31.27
C ALA A 576 16.78 20.57 -32.75
N ARG A 577 15.98 20.02 -33.68
CA ARG A 577 16.22 20.11 -35.12
C ARG A 577 16.20 21.55 -35.60
N SER A 578 15.23 22.35 -35.13
CA SER A 578 15.16 23.78 -35.45
C SER A 578 16.39 24.55 -34.96
N ALA A 579 16.89 24.25 -33.76
CA ALA A 579 18.10 24.86 -33.22
C ALA A 579 19.36 24.47 -34.02
N LEU A 580 19.51 23.19 -34.38
CA LEU A 580 20.60 22.68 -35.22
C LEU A 580 20.59 23.33 -36.61
N HIS A 581 19.42 23.45 -37.23
CA HIS A 581 19.27 24.07 -38.55
C HIS A 581 19.64 25.56 -38.53
N ASN A 582 19.19 26.31 -37.52
CA ASN A 582 19.56 27.71 -37.35
C ASN A 582 21.06 27.92 -37.11
N PHE A 583 21.70 27.01 -36.37
CA PHE A 583 23.14 27.03 -36.17
C PHE A 583 23.90 26.74 -37.46
N TYR A 584 23.43 25.75 -38.24
CA TYR A 584 24.02 25.40 -39.53
C TYR A 584 23.97 26.56 -40.52
N TYR A 585 22.82 27.24 -40.65
CA TYR A 585 22.73 28.41 -41.55
C TYR A 585 23.73 29.51 -41.20
N LYS A 586 23.95 29.79 -39.91
CA LYS A 586 24.98 30.76 -39.48
C LYS A 586 26.39 30.29 -39.83
N LEU A 587 26.68 28.99 -39.72
CA LEU A 587 27.96 28.42 -40.12
C LEU A 587 28.18 28.43 -41.63
N GLU A 588 27.12 28.31 -42.44
CA GLU A 588 27.23 28.38 -43.90
C GLU A 588 27.64 29.78 -44.37
N GLU A 589 27.24 30.83 -43.64
CA GLU A 589 27.72 32.19 -43.88
C GLU A 589 29.20 32.37 -43.49
N ASP A 590 29.66 31.72 -42.41
CA ASP A 590 30.97 31.95 -41.80
C ASP A 590 32.08 30.94 -42.19
N SER A 591 31.76 29.72 -42.64
CA SER A 591 32.73 28.61 -42.76
C SER A 591 32.34 27.47 -43.73
N LYS A 592 31.99 27.77 -44.98
CA LYS A 592 31.59 26.79 -46.03
C LYS A 592 32.50 25.58 -46.22
N ALA A 593 33.81 25.72 -46.03
CA ALA A 593 34.77 24.62 -46.24
C ALA A 593 34.61 23.48 -45.21
N LYS A 594 34.32 23.82 -43.95
CA LYS A 594 34.11 22.82 -42.88
C LYS A 594 32.83 22.01 -43.07
N LEU A 595 31.77 22.65 -43.56
CA LEU A 595 30.48 21.99 -43.81
C LEU A 595 30.58 20.96 -44.94
N ALA A 596 31.39 21.25 -45.97
CA ALA A 596 31.65 20.33 -47.06
C ALA A 596 32.42 19.07 -46.63
N GLU A 597 33.31 19.18 -45.62
CA GLU A 597 34.02 18.03 -45.05
C GLU A 597 33.12 17.12 -44.21
N TRP A 598 32.11 17.68 -43.55
CA TRP A 598 31.20 16.92 -42.68
C TRP A 598 30.08 16.18 -43.40
N ASN A 599 29.95 16.34 -44.72
CA ASN A 599 28.98 15.65 -45.58
C ASN A 599 27.55 15.62 -44.99
N PHE A 600 27.18 16.71 -44.30
CA PHE A 600 26.02 16.78 -43.43
C PHE A 600 24.79 17.14 -44.26
N ALA A 601 23.95 16.16 -44.59
CA ALA A 601 22.66 16.40 -45.23
C ALA A 601 21.59 16.61 -44.15
N LEU A 602 21.13 17.85 -44.00
CA LEU A 602 19.87 18.17 -43.31
C LEU A 602 18.74 18.07 -44.34
N GLU A 603 18.43 16.87 -44.83
CA GLU A 603 17.19 16.62 -45.61
C GLU A 603 16.04 16.19 -44.69
#